data_AF-A0A511YZJ0-F1
#
_entry.id   AF-A0A511YZJ0-F1
#
_cell.length_a   1.000
_cell.length_b   1.000
_cell.length_c   1.000
_cell.angle_alpha   90.00
_cell.angle_beta   90.00
_cell.angle_gamma   90.00
#
_symmetry.space_group_name_H-M   'P 1'
#
loop_
_entity.id
_entity.type
_entity.pdbx_description
1 polymer ?
#
loop_
_entity_poly.entity_id
_entity_poly.type
_entity_poly.pdbx_seq_one_letter_code
_entity_poly.pdbx_strand_id
1 'polypeptide(L)'
;MTSPVARVTGPAVGWDAAWEAALAALELDVAEVEHALALREIALDPPDPWTPPVGLGPLPMALADRARALLDRQIEVSRRVAEAAALARRHARAAQGMRSAPEASPVYLDTPA
;
A
#
# COMPACT_ATOMS: atom_id res chain seq x y z
N MET A 1 -33.49 -32.54 -38.26
CA MET A 1 -33.88 -31.11 -38.34
C MET A 1 -33.24 -30.42 -37.15
N THR A 2 -32.04 -29.90 -37.36
CA THR A 2 -31.12 -29.46 -36.30
C THR A 2 -31.47 -28.02 -35.94
N SER A 3 -32.09 -27.82 -34.78
CA SER A 3 -32.37 -26.48 -34.27
C SER A 3 -31.13 -25.94 -33.56
N PRO A 4 -30.70 -24.69 -33.83
CA PRO A 4 -29.49 -24.14 -33.23
C PRO A 4 -29.75 -23.79 -31.77
N VAL A 5 -28.94 -24.34 -30.86
CA VAL A 5 -28.85 -23.89 -29.48
C VAL A 5 -28.29 -22.47 -29.50
N ALA A 6 -29.15 -21.49 -29.24
CA ALA A 6 -28.73 -20.12 -28.99
C ALA A 6 -27.73 -20.13 -27.83
N ARG A 7 -26.50 -19.69 -28.08
CA ARG A 7 -25.51 -19.44 -27.02
C ARG A 7 -26.09 -18.36 -26.11
N VAL A 8 -26.32 -18.70 -24.84
CA VAL A 8 -26.58 -17.72 -23.78
C VAL A 8 -25.31 -16.90 -23.60
N THR A 9 -25.25 -15.71 -24.21
CA THR A 9 -24.30 -14.65 -23.87
C THR A 9 -24.87 -13.87 -22.68
N GLY A 10 -24.95 -14.53 -21.53
CA GLY A 10 -25.34 -13.95 -20.25
C GLY A 10 -24.12 -13.48 -19.42
N PRO A 11 -24.29 -13.08 -18.15
CA PRO A 11 -23.56 -12.07 -17.34
C PRO A 11 -22.02 -12.07 -17.24
N ALA A 12 -21.29 -12.97 -17.90
CA ALA A 12 -19.83 -13.03 -17.89
C ALA A 12 -19.16 -11.72 -18.36
N VAL A 13 -19.68 -11.10 -19.42
CA VAL A 13 -19.13 -9.84 -19.97
C VAL A 13 -19.24 -8.67 -18.96
N GLY A 14 -20.23 -8.69 -18.07
CA GLY A 14 -20.42 -7.64 -17.07
C GLY A 14 -19.43 -7.71 -15.90
N TRP A 15 -19.04 -8.92 -15.50
CA TRP A 15 -18.07 -9.11 -14.42
C TRP A 15 -16.63 -8.91 -14.89
N ASP A 16 -16.31 -9.25 -16.14
CA ASP A 16 -14.97 -9.02 -16.71
C ASP A 16 -14.58 -7.54 -16.60
N ALA A 17 -15.43 -6.64 -17.08
CA ALA A 17 -15.19 -5.19 -17.01
C ALA A 17 -15.14 -4.67 -15.57
N ALA A 18 -15.98 -5.21 -14.67
CA ALA A 18 -15.97 -4.82 -13.26
C ALA A 18 -14.67 -5.25 -12.56
N TRP A 19 -14.19 -6.46 -12.83
CA TRP A 19 -12.90 -6.95 -12.33
C TRP A 19 -11.72 -6.20 -12.92
N GLU A 20 -11.74 -5.88 -14.22
CA GLU A 20 -10.71 -5.07 -14.85
C GLU A 20 -10.60 -3.68 -14.21
N ALA A 21 -11.75 -3.02 -14.00
CA ALA A 21 -11.80 -1.72 -13.33
C ALA A 21 -11.30 -1.81 -11.88
N ALA A 22 -11.73 -2.83 -11.12
CA ALA A 22 -11.30 -3.03 -9.75
C ALA A 22 -9.78 -3.30 -9.65
N LEU A 23 -9.24 -4.16 -10.52
CA LEU A 23 -7.80 -4.44 -10.55
C LEU A 23 -7.00 -3.21 -10.98
N ALA A 24 -7.48 -2.43 -11.96
CA ALA A 24 -6.81 -1.20 -12.39
C ALA A 24 -6.76 -0.14 -11.26
N ALA A 25 -7.84 0.02 -10.49
CA ALA A 25 -7.86 0.92 -9.35
C ALA A 25 -6.84 0.48 -8.28
N LEU A 26 -6.85 -0.80 -7.91
CA LEU A 26 -5.90 -1.35 -6.93
C LEU A 26 -4.44 -1.26 -7.40
N GLU A 27 -4.18 -1.41 -8.70
CA GLU A 27 -2.85 -1.23 -9.27
C GLU A 27 -2.34 0.21 -9.16
N LEU A 28 -3.24 1.18 -9.34
CA LEU A 28 -2.92 2.60 -9.17
C LEU A 28 -2.57 2.90 -7.71
N ASP A 29 -3.41 2.46 -6.76
CA ASP A 29 -3.17 2.63 -5.32
C ASP A 29 -1.80 2.07 -4.91
N VAL A 30 -1.47 0.86 -5.39
CA VAL A 30 -0.18 0.22 -5.08
C VAL A 30 0.99 1.00 -5.69
N ALA A 31 0.84 1.50 -6.92
CA ALA A 31 1.86 2.31 -7.57
C ALA A 31 2.11 3.63 -6.83
N GLU A 32 1.06 4.28 -6.31
CA GLU A 32 1.17 5.49 -5.51
C GLU A 32 1.94 5.24 -4.21
N VAL A 33 1.62 4.15 -3.49
CA VAL A 33 2.33 3.80 -2.24
C VAL A 33 3.79 3.46 -2.51
N GLU A 34 4.09 2.74 -3.60
CA GLU A 34 5.47 2.47 -3.99
C GLU A 34 6.25 3.73 -4.34
N HIS A 35 5.61 4.67 -5.02
CA HIS A 35 6.21 5.95 -5.34
C HIS A 35 6.52 6.76 -4.08
N ALA A 36 5.57 6.83 -3.14
CA ALA A 36 5.75 7.48 -1.84
C ALA A 36 6.91 6.85 -1.04
N LEU A 37 7.00 5.52 -1.02
CA LEU A 37 8.11 4.79 -0.40
C LEU A 37 9.45 5.11 -1.06
N ALA A 38 9.49 5.20 -2.39
CA ALA A 38 10.71 5.50 -3.14
C ALA A 38 11.21 6.93 -2.86
N LEU A 39 10.31 7.91 -2.79
CA LEU A 39 10.64 9.30 -2.48
C LEU A 39 10.85 9.54 -0.97
N ARG A 40 10.52 8.57 -0.11
CA ARG A 40 10.44 8.72 1.35
C ARG A 40 9.52 9.86 1.77
N GLU A 41 8.48 10.11 0.98
CA GLU A 41 7.49 11.12 1.27
C GLU A 41 6.50 10.60 2.32
N ILE A 42 6.21 11.45 3.29
CA ILE A 42 5.10 11.22 4.22
C ILE A 42 3.93 11.97 3.61
N ALA A 43 2.92 11.24 3.13
CA ALA A 43 1.66 11.85 2.76
C ALA A 43 1.15 12.65 3.97
N LEU A 44 0.90 13.95 3.78
CA LEU A 44 0.44 14.84 4.85
C LEU A 44 -0.97 14.44 5.30
N ASP A 45 -1.76 13.87 4.40
CA ASP A 45 -3.08 13.32 4.67
C ASP A 45 -3.04 11.78 4.61
N PRO A 46 -3.69 11.09 5.57
CA PRO A 46 -3.84 9.64 5.52
C PRO A 46 -4.70 9.25 4.31
N PRO A 47 -4.36 8.15 3.60
CA PRO A 47 -5.19 7.68 2.50
C PRO A 47 -6.57 7.26 3.01
N ASP A 48 -7.58 7.35 2.13
CA ASP A 48 -8.91 6.86 2.43
C ASP A 48 -8.88 5.37 2.83
N PRO A 49 -9.66 4.94 3.84
CA PRO A 49 -9.73 3.53 4.22
C PRO A 49 -10.15 2.67 3.02
N TRP A 50 -9.37 1.63 2.74
CA TRP A 50 -9.67 0.71 1.66
C TRP A 50 -11.03 0.04 1.87
N THR A 51 -11.90 0.18 0.89
CA THR A 51 -13.21 -0.48 0.87
C THR A 51 -13.19 -1.57 -0.21
N PRO A 52 -13.41 -2.85 0.16
CA PRO A 52 -13.37 -3.92 -0.80
C PRO A 52 -14.49 -3.74 -1.84
N PRO A 53 -14.19 -3.90 -3.14
CA PRO A 53 -15.18 -3.76 -4.21
C PRO A 53 -16.27 -4.84 -4.06
N VAL A 54 -17.54 -4.41 -4.13
CA VAL A 54 -18.70 -5.29 -4.01
C VAL A 54 -19.29 -5.61 -5.40
N GLY A 55 -20.01 -6.73 -5.50
CA GLY A 55 -20.74 -7.07 -6.72
C GLY A 55 -19.87 -7.55 -7.89
N LEU A 56 -18.59 -7.86 -7.67
CA LEU A 56 -17.67 -8.29 -8.72
C LEU A 56 -17.97 -9.68 -9.31
N GLY A 57 -18.72 -10.52 -8.60
CA GLY A 57 -18.94 -11.91 -9.03
C GLY A 57 -17.64 -12.74 -8.99
N PRO A 58 -17.62 -13.93 -9.63
CA PRO A 58 -16.43 -14.77 -9.68
C PRO A 58 -15.31 -14.11 -10.49
N LEU A 59 -14.05 -14.29 -10.07
CA LEU A 59 -12.88 -13.81 -10.79
C LEU A 59 -12.75 -14.53 -12.15
N PRO A 60 -12.70 -13.79 -13.28
CA PRO A 60 -12.46 -14.38 -14.59
C PRO A 60 -11.08 -15.03 -14.66
N MET A 61 -11.01 -16.23 -15.23
CA MET A 61 -9.76 -17.00 -15.33
C MET A 61 -8.64 -16.23 -16.06
N ALA A 62 -8.99 -15.43 -17.06
CA ALA A 62 -8.05 -14.60 -17.81
C ALA A 62 -7.38 -13.51 -16.94
N LEU A 63 -8.00 -13.11 -15.83
CA LEU A 63 -7.48 -12.12 -14.90
C LEU A 63 -6.79 -12.74 -13.68
N ALA A 64 -6.78 -14.07 -13.55
CA ALA A 64 -6.26 -14.76 -12.38
C ALA A 64 -4.77 -14.47 -12.13
N ASP A 65 -3.95 -14.54 -13.18
CA ASP A 65 -2.51 -14.29 -13.08
C ASP A 65 -2.21 -12.83 -12.73
N ARG A 66 -2.98 -11.89 -13.32
CA ARG A 66 -2.89 -10.45 -13.01
C ARG A 66 -3.23 -10.17 -11.55
N ALA A 67 -4.35 -10.73 -11.07
CA ALA A 67 -4.77 -10.59 -9.68
C ALA A 67 -3.75 -11.19 -8.70
N ARG A 68 -3.14 -12.33 -9.05
CA ARG A 68 -2.08 -12.95 -8.25
C ARG A 68 -0.84 -12.06 -8.15
N ALA A 69 -0.36 -11.57 -9.30
CA ALA A 69 0.81 -10.69 -9.34
C ALA A 69 0.57 -9.40 -8.54
N LEU A 70 -0.63 -8.83 -8.62
CA LEU A 70 -1.02 -7.67 -7.83
C LEU A 70 -1.01 -7.97 -6.33
N LEU A 71 -1.58 -9.11 -5.91
CA LEU A 71 -1.59 -9.51 -4.51
C LEU A 71 -0.17 -9.69 -3.95
N ASP A 72 0.71 -10.34 -4.71
CA ASP A 72 2.11 -10.53 -4.30
C ASP A 72 2.83 -9.18 -4.11
N ARG A 73 2.58 -8.23 -5.03
CA ARG A 73 3.08 -6.85 -4.92
C ARG A 73 2.50 -6.14 -3.69
N GLN A 74 1.20 -6.26 -3.43
CA GLN A 74 0.54 -5.68 -2.25
C GLN A 74 1.15 -6.20 -0.95
N ILE A 75 1.41 -7.50 -0.84
CA ILE A 75 2.06 -8.11 0.33
C ILE A 75 3.44 -7.51 0.55
N GLU A 76 4.27 -7.43 -0.49
CA GLU A 76 5.62 -6.88 -0.37
C GLU A 76 5.61 -5.38 -0.01
N VAL A 77 4.73 -4.59 -0.62
CA VAL A 77 4.57 -3.17 -0.30
C VAL A 77 4.11 -2.99 1.15
N SER A 78 3.13 -3.79 1.61
CA SER A 78 2.64 -3.73 2.99
C SER A 78 3.76 -3.97 4.01
N ARG A 79 4.66 -4.93 3.72
CA ARG A 79 5.85 -5.22 4.54
C ARG A 79 6.78 -4.00 4.61
N ARG A 80 7.09 -3.39 3.47
CA ARG A 80 7.95 -2.19 3.40
C ARG A 80 7.35 -1.00 4.14
N VAL A 81 6.04 -0.77 4.02
CA VAL A 81 5.34 0.28 4.77
C VAL A 81 5.45 0.04 6.28
N ALA A 82 5.24 -1.19 6.74
CA ALA A 82 5.37 -1.53 8.16
C ALA A 82 6.79 -1.29 8.70
N GLU A 83 7.82 -1.63 7.91
CA GLU A 83 9.22 -1.40 8.23
C GLU A 83 9.55 0.10 8.31
N ALA A 84 9.11 0.88 7.31
CA ALA A 84 9.28 2.33 7.30
C ALA A 84 8.60 2.99 8.51
N ALA A 85 7.38 2.58 8.84
CA ALA A 85 6.65 3.08 10.01
C ALA A 85 7.36 2.71 11.33
N ALA A 86 7.93 1.51 11.44
CA ALA A 86 8.70 1.09 12.61
C ALA A 86 10.00 1.89 12.77
N LEU A 87 10.67 2.22 11.66
CA LEU A 87 11.86 3.07 11.65
C LEU A 87 11.48 4.50 12.07
N ALA A 88 10.45 5.10 11.46
CA ALA A 88 9.97 6.44 11.79
C ALA A 88 9.64 6.60 13.27
N ARG A 89 8.94 5.62 13.88
CA ARG A 89 8.65 5.61 15.33
C ARG A 89 9.92 5.60 16.20
N ARG A 90 10.96 4.87 15.79
CA ARG A 90 12.25 4.85 16.50
C ARG A 90 12.95 6.21 16.43
N HIS A 91 13.00 6.83 15.25
CA HIS A 91 13.56 8.18 15.09
C HIS A 91 12.79 9.22 15.90
N ALA A 92 11.46 9.17 15.91
CA ALA A 92 10.63 10.09 16.69
C ALA A 92 10.92 10.00 18.19
N ARG A 93 11.09 8.78 18.73
CA ARG A 93 11.47 8.57 20.15
C ARG A 93 12.85 9.10 20.47
N ALA A 94 13.84 8.86 19.61
CA ALA A 94 15.20 9.37 19.79
C ALA A 94 15.25 10.90 19.75
N ALA A 95 14.56 11.52 18.77
CA ALA A 95 14.43 12.97 18.67
C ALA A 95 13.75 13.58 19.89
N GLN A 96 12.71 12.91 20.43
CA GLN A 96 12.06 13.35 21.65
C GLN A 96 13.00 13.26 22.86
N GLY A 97 13.79 12.19 22.98
CA GLY A 97 14.79 12.04 24.04
C GLY A 97 15.85 13.13 24.02
N MET A 98 16.35 13.52 22.85
CA MET A 98 17.31 14.63 22.71
C MET A 98 16.72 15.98 23.12
N ARG A 99 15.44 16.25 22.81
CA ARG A 99 14.75 17.47 23.24
C ARG A 99 14.50 17.54 24.74
N SER A 100 14.35 16.38 25.38
CA SER A 100 14.07 16.28 26.82
C SER A 100 15.34 16.13 27.68
N ALA A 101 16.52 16.00 27.09
CA ALA A 101 17.77 15.98 27.83
C ALA A 101 18.04 17.36 28.45
N PRO A 102 18.31 17.47 29.76
CA PRO A 102 18.72 18.74 30.35
C PRO A 102 19.99 19.23 29.68
N GLU A 103 20.07 20.54 29.44
CA GLU A 103 21.26 21.18 28.91
C GLU A 103 22.47 20.76 29.77
N ALA A 104 23.43 20.07 29.17
CA ALA A 104 24.64 19.69 29.87
C ALA A 104 25.39 20.98 30.22
N SER A 105 25.31 21.40 31.48
CA SER A 105 26.00 22.59 31.96
C SER A 105 27.51 22.41 31.69
N PRO A 106 28.13 23.22 30.81
CA PRO A 106 29.53 23.05 30.48
C PRO A 106 30.36 23.38 31.72
N VAL A 107 31.02 22.35 32.27
CA VAL A 107 31.96 22.50 33.39
C VAL A 107 33.34 22.74 32.80
N TYR A 108 33.85 23.95 32.95
CA TYR A 108 35.25 24.27 32.64
C TYR A 108 36.13 23.85 33.82
N LEU A 109 37.12 23.01 33.54
CA LEU A 109 38.14 22.56 34.49
C LEU A 109 39.41 23.36 34.25
N ASP A 110 39.70 24.33 35.12
CA ASP A 110 41.01 24.97 35.16
C ASP A 110 42.01 24.00 35.80
N THR A 111 43.04 23.61 35.04
CA THR A 111 44.15 22.80 35.53
C THR A 111 45.30 23.73 35.90
N PRO A 112 45.77 23.75 37.16
CA PRO A 112 46.92 24.57 37.54
C PRO A 112 48.20 24.04 36.88
N ALA A 113 49.08 24.97 36.51
CA ALA A 113 50.42 24.70 35.96
C ALA A 113 51.41 24.23 37.04
#